data_AF-A0A933GNK8-F1
#
_entry.id   AF-A0A933GNK8-F1
#
_cell.length_a   1.000
_cell.length_b   1.000
_cell.length_c   1.000
_cell.angle_alpha   90.00
_cell.angle_beta   90.00
_cell.angle_gamma   90.00
#
_symmetry.space_group_name_H-M   'P 1'
#
loop_
_entity.id
_entity.type
_entity.pdbx_description
1 polymer ?
#
loop_
_entity_poly.entity_id
_entity_poly.type
_entity_poly.pdbx_seq_one_letter_code
_entity_poly.pdbx_strand_id
1 'polypeptide(L)' 'MSKTYLEVTEVELLEKQATNLRDRLLVRLLFHLGCRISEALALTPDDIDLNQGTVTILHL' A
#
# COMPACT_ATOMS: atom_id res chain seq x y z
N MET A 1 -23.18 -12.13 8.24
CA MET A 1 -22.79 -10.75 8.60
C MET A 1 -21.68 -10.32 7.67
N SER A 2 -21.68 -9.09 7.16
CA SER A 2 -20.52 -8.58 6.42
C SER A 2 -19.40 -8.22 7.39
N LYS A 3 -18.17 -8.63 7.10
CA LYS A 3 -17.01 -8.19 7.89
C LYS A 3 -16.77 -6.69 7.66
N THR A 4 -16.31 -5.98 8.69
CA THR A 4 -15.93 -4.57 8.59
C THR A 4 -14.51 -4.40 8.03
N TYR A 5 -13.60 -5.31 8.37
CA TYR A 5 -12.20 -5.26 7.96
C TYR A 5 -11.80 -6.53 7.22
N LEU A 6 -10.79 -6.41 6.37
CA LEU A 6 -10.16 -7.53 5.68
C LEU A 6 -9.21 -8.27 6.62
N GLU A 7 -9.20 -9.59 6.52
CA GLU A 7 -8.17 -10.44 7.10
C GLU A 7 -6.90 -10.41 6.24
N VAL A 8 -5.75 -10.76 6.83
CA VAL A 8 -4.46 -10.82 6.11
C VAL A 8 -4.56 -11.68 4.84
N THR A 9 -5.22 -12.82 4.91
CA THR A 9 -5.41 -13.73 3.77
C THR A 9 -6.29 -13.15 2.67
N GLU A 10 -7.23 -12.26 3.01
CA GLU A 10 -8.07 -11.56 2.05
C GLU A 10 -7.27 -10.45 1.34
N VAL A 11 -6.36 -9.77 2.05
CA VAL A 11 -5.41 -8.81 1.45
C VAL A 11 -4.43 -9.51 0.51
N GLU A 12 -3.90 -10.67 0.90
CA GLU A 12 -3.03 -11.47 0.02
C GLU A 12 -3.74 -11.88 -1.27
N LEU A 13 -5.05 -12.17 -1.20
CA LEU A 13 -5.84 -12.49 -2.39
C LEU A 13 -5.97 -11.27 -3.31
N LEU A 14 -6.21 -10.08 -2.75
CA LEU A 14 -6.26 -8.83 -3.53
C LEU A 14 -4.92 -8.58 -4.24
N GLU A 15 -3.79 -8.75 -3.54
CA GLU A 15 -2.46 -8.58 -4.13
C GLU A 15 -2.21 -9.60 -5.26
N LYS A 16 -2.63 -10.87 -5.09
CA LYS A 16 -2.48 -11.92 -6.10
C LYS A 16 -3.35 -11.71 -7.35
N GLN A 17 -4.52 -11.10 -7.20
CA GLN A 17 -5.43 -10.82 -8.32
C GLN A 17 -5.06 -9.56 -9.10
N ALA A 18 -4.20 -8.69 -8.55
CA ALA A 18 -3.73 -7.50 -9.25
C ALA A 18 -2.83 -7.87 -10.44
N THR A 19 -3.36 -7.68 -11.66
CA THR A 19 -2.62 -7.92 -12.91
C THR A 19 -1.69 -6.78 -13.30
N ASN A 20 -1.91 -5.59 -12.72
CA ASN A 20 -1.07 -4.41 -12.90
C ASN A 20 -0.11 -4.25 -11.71
N LEU A 21 1.17 -4.01 -12.00
CA LEU A 21 2.21 -3.82 -10.97
C LEU A 21 1.91 -2.65 -10.03
N ARG A 22 1.38 -1.53 -10.56
CA ARG A 22 1.00 -0.35 -9.77
C ARG A 22 -0.11 -0.69 -8.79
N ASP A 23 -1.13 -1.42 -9.23
CA ASP A 23 -2.27 -1.77 -8.39
C ASP A 23 -1.84 -2.77 -7.30
N ARG A 24 -0.94 -3.71 -7.64
CA ARG A 24 -0.32 -4.61 -6.67
C ARG A 24 0.48 -3.85 -5.61
N LEU A 25 1.28 -2.88 -6.03
CA LEU A 25 2.03 -2.00 -5.12
C LEU A 25 1.10 -1.18 -4.23
N LEU A 26 0.00 -0.65 -4.79
CA LEU A 26 -0.94 0.17 -4.03
C LEU A 26 -1.62 -0.61 -2.91
N VAL A 27 -2.08 -1.84 -3.17
CA VAL A 27 -2.62 -2.74 -2.14
C VAL A 27 -1.59 -2.96 -1.03
N ARG A 28 -0.34 -3.26 -1.42
CA ARG A 28 0.73 -3.56 -0.48
C ARG A 28 1.11 -2.34 0.39
N LEU A 29 1.23 -1.16 -0.22
CA LEU A 29 1.58 0.07 0.49
C LEU A 29 0.48 0.49 1.46
N LEU A 30 -0.79 0.50 1.04
CA LEU A 30 -1.90 0.89 1.90
C LEU A 30 -2.05 -0.05 3.10
N PHE A 31 -1.86 -1.35 2.89
CA PHE A 31 -1.94 -2.34 3.97
C PHE A 31 -0.80 -2.23 4.97
N HIS A 32 0.45 -2.10 4.51
CA HIS A 32 1.61 -2.11 5.40
C HIS A 32 1.93 -0.76 6.04
N LEU A 33 1.65 0.35 5.35
CA LEU A 33 1.99 1.69 5.85
C LEU A 33 0.84 2.36 6.60
N GLY A 34 -0.39 1.87 6.45
CA GLY A 34 -1.58 2.48 7.06
C GLY A 34 -1.84 3.92 6.59
N CYS A 35 -1.31 4.29 5.42
CA CYS A 35 -1.41 5.63 4.87
C CYS A 35 -2.74 5.85 4.15
N ARG A 36 -3.08 7.12 3.93
CA ARG A 36 -4.25 7.52 3.14
C ARG A 36 -3.98 7.32 1.66
N ILE A 37 -5.06 7.18 0.89
CA ILE A 37 -4.95 7.05 -0.57
C ILE A 37 -4.23 8.23 -1.22
N SER A 38 -4.48 9.46 -0.74
CA SER A 38 -3.81 10.66 -1.26
C SER A 38 -2.31 10.66 -1.01
N GLU A 39 -1.89 10.16 0.16
CA GLU A 39 -0.48 10.06 0.55
C GLU A 39 0.24 9.01 -0.32
N ALA A 40 -0.36 7.83 -0.51
CA ALA A 40 0.21 6.78 -1.36
C ALA A 40 0.39 7.23 -2.83
N LEU A 41 -0.57 8.00 -3.35
CA LEU A 41 -0.53 8.51 -4.71
C LEU A 41 0.45 9.68 -4.91
N ALA A 42 0.83 10.37 -3.82
CA ALA A 42 1.79 11.47 -3.86
C ALA A 42 3.26 11.00 -3.77
N LEU A 43 3.50 9.73 -3.42
CA LEU A 43 4.85 9.19 -3.30
C LEU A 43 5.64 9.29 -4.61
N THR A 44 6.88 9.75 -4.48
CA THR A 44 7.88 9.75 -5.53
C THR A 44 9.02 8.77 -5.19
N PRO A 45 9.87 8.38 -6.17
CA PRO A 45 11.03 7.55 -5.88
C PRO A 45 11.98 8.13 -4.81
N ASP A 46 12.05 9.46 -4.70
CA ASP A 46 12.92 10.15 -3.73
C ASP A 46 12.44 9.99 -2.28
N ASP A 47 11.17 9.61 -2.08
CA ASP A 47 10.59 9.37 -0.75
C ASP A 47 10.90 7.96 -0.19
N ILE A 48 11.53 7.09 -0.98
CA ILE A 48 11.78 5.68 -0.64
C ILE A 48 13.28 5.45 -0.38
N ASP A 49 13.64 5.19 0.87
CA ASP A 49 14.99 4.71 1.21
C ASP A 49 14.99 3.19 1.33
N LEU A 50 15.42 2.51 0.25
CA LEU A 50 15.52 1.06 0.23
C LEU A 50 16.65 0.50 1.12
N ASN A 51 17.66 1.30 1.49
CA ASN A 51 18.73 0.84 2.38
C ASN A 51 18.23 0.79 3.82
N GLN A 52 17.38 1.74 4.20
CA GLN A 52 16.77 1.79 5.53
C GLN A 52 15.42 1.07 5.61
N GLY A 53 14.82 0.73 4.47
CA GLY A 53 13.50 0.10 4.41
C GLY A 53 12.38 1.05 4.86
N THR A 54 12.52 2.35 4.59
CA THR A 54 11.61 3.40 5.05
C THR A 54 10.97 4.13 3.87
N VAL A 55 9.76 4.66 4.11
CA VAL A 55 9.03 5.51 3.17
C VAL A 55 8.67 6.79 3.90
N THR A 56 9.03 7.93 3.32
CA THR A 56 8.66 9.25 3.84
C THR A 56 7.28 9.63 3.33
N ILE A 57 6.32 9.83 4.24
CA ILE A 57 4.97 10.24 3.89
C ILE A 57 4.85 11.75 4.11
N LEU A 58 4.67 12.49 3.02
CA LEU A 58 4.37 13.91 3.07
C LEU A 58 2.86 14.09 3.26
N HIS A 59 2.47 14.72 4.35
CA HIS A 59 1.06 15.02 4.61
C HIS A 59 0.59 16.16 3.71
N LEU A 60 -0.58 15.96 3.09
CA LEU A 60 -1.37 17.01 2.45
C LEU A 60 -2.43 17.54 3.43
#